data_AF-A0A8T7JR48-F1
#
_entry.id   AF-A0A8T7JR48-F1
#
_cell.length_a   1.000
_cell.length_b   1.000
_cell.length_c   1.000
_cell.angle_alpha   90.00
_cell.angle_beta   90.00
_cell.angle_gamma   90.00
#
_symmetry.space_group_name_H-M   'P 1'
#
loop_
_entity.id
_entity.type
_entity.pdbx_description
1 polymer ?
#
loop_
_entity_poly.entity_id
_entity_poly.type
_entity_poly.pdbx_seq_one_letter_code
_entity_poly.pdbx_strand_id
1 'polypeptide(L)' 'MYTGKNYQFTTAIEQQAFHEGLKASVSTPNPYSNLKSPHAARAWGKGNQLGFRLSARLGIQYLNAAKL' A
#
# COMPACT_ATOMS: atom_id res chain seq x y z
N MET A 1 -10.23 -4.62 -10.38
CA MET A 1 -10.02 -5.76 -9.45
C MET A 1 -10.30 -5.26 -8.03
N TYR A 2 -11.49 -5.52 -7.50
CA TYR A 2 -11.99 -5.02 -6.22
C TYR A 2 -11.53 -5.97 -5.09
N THR A 3 -10.70 -5.51 -4.16
CA THR A 3 -10.05 -6.36 -3.14
C THR A 3 -10.88 -6.60 -1.88
N GLY A 4 -12.18 -6.28 -1.87
CA GLY A 4 -13.13 -6.65 -0.81
C GLY A 4 -12.87 -6.04 0.59
N LYS A 5 -11.75 -5.34 0.79
CA LYS A 5 -11.48 -4.54 1.98
C LYS A 5 -11.71 -3.08 1.65
N ASN A 6 -12.87 -2.56 2.05
CA ASN A 6 -13.12 -1.12 2.01
C ASN A 6 -12.21 -0.45 3.06
N TYR A 7 -11.12 0.15 2.59
CA TYR A 7 -10.32 1.02 3.45
C TYR A 7 -11.12 2.29 3.69
N GLN A 8 -11.69 2.41 4.89
CA GLN A 8 -12.33 3.64 5.34
C GLN A 8 -11.27 4.55 5.93
N PHE A 9 -11.20 5.77 5.41
CA PHE A 9 -10.35 6.84 5.90
C PHE A 9 -11.24 7.89 6.51
N THR A 10 -10.87 8.40 7.68
CA THR A 10 -11.63 9.45 8.36
C THR A 10 -11.20 10.84 7.91
N THR A 11 -9.98 10.96 7.37
CA THR A 11 -9.41 12.23 6.92
C THR A 11 -8.78 12.10 5.54
N ALA A 12 -8.72 13.22 4.80
CA ALA A 12 -8.04 13.29 3.51
C ALA A 12 -6.54 12.97 3.63
N ILE A 13 -5.91 13.31 4.76
CA ILE A 13 -4.50 13.02 5.03
C ILE A 13 -4.25 11.51 5.10
N GLU A 14 -5.13 10.75 5.75
CA GLU A 14 -5.03 9.28 5.78
C GLU A 14 -5.20 8.66 4.39
N GLN A 15 -6.14 9.17 3.61
CA GLN A 15 -6.35 8.70 2.23
C GLN A 15 -5.14 9.01 1.36
N GLN A 16 -4.56 10.20 1.46
CA GLN A 16 -3.34 10.57 0.75
C GLN A 16 -2.17 9.68 1.19
N ALA A 17 -1.95 9.54 2.50
CA ALA A 17 -0.90 8.70 3.06
C ALA A 17 -1.02 7.24 2.59
N PHE A 18 -2.23 6.69 2.52
CA PHE A 18 -2.46 5.35 1.98
C PHE A 18 -2.06 5.24 0.50
N HIS A 19 -2.45 6.20 -0.34
CA HIS A 19 -2.09 6.18 -1.77
C HIS A 19 -0.59 6.39 -1.99
N GLU A 20 0.06 7.21 -1.19
CA GLU A 20 1.51 7.36 -1.21
C GLU A 20 2.21 6.07 -0.80
N GLY A 21 1.71 5.41 0.25
CA GLY A 21 2.20 4.11 0.68
C GLY A 21 2.06 3.05 -0.42
N LEU A 22 0.96 3.07 -1.16
CA LEU A 22 0.71 2.12 -2.26
C LEU A 22 1.72 2.23 -3.40
N LYS A 23 2.31 3.42 -3.59
CA LYS A 23 3.35 3.71 -4.59
C LYS A 23 4.76 3.60 -4.04
N ALA A 24 4.92 3.49 -2.73
CA ALA A 24 6.22 3.49 -2.07
C ALA A 24 6.99 2.18 -2.33
N SER A 25 8.32 2.28 -2.38
CA SER A 25 9.18 1.11 -2.44
C SER A 25 9.22 0.41 -1.07
N VAL A 26 9.58 -0.87 -1.06
CA VAL A 26 9.68 -1.70 0.15
C VAL A 26 10.70 -1.14 1.15
N SER A 27 11.74 -0.47 0.64
CA SER A 27 12.80 0.15 1.44
C SER A 27 12.50 1.60 1.87
N THR A 28 11.41 2.19 1.37
CA THR A 28 11.09 3.59 1.69
C THR A 28 10.67 3.70 3.16
N PRO A 29 11.31 4.54 3.97
CA PRO A 29 10.87 4.80 5.33
C PRO A 29 9.52 5.53 5.32
N ASN A 30 8.67 5.25 6.31
CA ASN A 30 7.35 5.88 6.41
C ASN A 30 7.50 7.37 6.72
N PRO A 31 7.14 8.29 5.79
CA PRO A 31 7.33 9.72 6.01
C PRO A 31 6.40 10.28 7.09
N TYR A 32 5.32 9.56 7.40
CA TYR A 32 4.35 9.92 8.43
C TYR A 32 4.73 9.41 9.83
N SER A 33 5.82 8.65 9.99
CA SER A 33 6.24 8.12 11.31
C SER A 33 6.59 9.22 12.32
N ASN A 34 7.08 10.36 11.83
CA ASN A 34 7.56 11.46 12.67
C ASN A 34 6.50 12.57 12.83
N LEU A 35 5.35 12.44 12.16
CA LEU A 35 4.26 13.40 12.24
C LEU A 35 3.34 13.05 13.42
N LYS A 36 2.69 14.05 14.03
CA LYS A 36 1.68 13.88 15.10
C LYS A 36 0.37 13.24 14.62
N SER A 37 0.40 12.40 13.58
CA SER A 37 -0.76 11.70 13.03
C SER A 37 -0.49 10.20 12.93
N PRO A 38 -0.68 9.44 14.03
CA PRO A 38 -0.44 7.99 14.04
C PRO A 38 -1.38 7.25 13.07
N HIS A 39 -2.55 7.80 12.77
CA HIS A 39 -3.50 7.22 11.82
C HIS A 39 -2.99 7.32 10.38
N ALA A 40 -2.39 8.45 9.99
CA ALA A 40 -1.77 8.61 8.67
C ALA A 40 -0.57 7.68 8.50
N ALA A 41 0.28 7.54 9.52
CA ALA A 41 1.38 6.58 9.52
C ALA A 41 0.90 5.13 9.31
N ARG A 42 -0.20 4.76 9.97
CA ARG A 42 -0.82 3.44 9.81
C ARG A 42 -1.46 3.26 8.44
N ALA A 43 -2.10 4.30 7.90
CA ALA A 43 -2.70 4.28 6.56
C ALA A 43 -1.62 4.09 5.48
N TRP A 44 -0.50 4.80 5.58
CA TRP A 44 0.66 4.62 4.69
C TRP A 44 1.20 3.20 4.73
N GLY A 45 1.42 2.64 5.92
CA GLY A 45 1.92 1.27 6.07
C GLY A 45 0.98 0.22 5.48
N LYS A 46 -0.35 0.40 5.63
CA LYS A 46 -1.36 -0.45 4.99
C LYS A 46 -1.32 -0.35 3.46
N GLY A 47 -1.11 0.85 2.92
CA GLY A 47 -0.95 1.10 1.49
C GLY A 47 0.24 0.34 0.92
N ASN A 48 1.41 0.46 1.57
CA ASN A 48 2.64 -0.21 1.15
C ASN A 48 2.49 -1.74 1.19
N GLN A 49 1.90 -2.28 2.26
CA GLN A 49 1.63 -3.71 2.35
C GLN A 49 0.72 -4.22 1.22
N LEU A 50 -0.30 -3.44 0.84
CA LEU A 50 -1.17 -3.79 -0.28
C LEU A 50 -0.40 -3.73 -1.62
N GLY A 51 0.37 -2.67 -1.84
CA GLY A 51 1.24 -2.53 -3.02
C GLY A 51 2.16 -3.73 -3.19
N PHE A 52 2.87 -4.14 -2.14
CA PHE A 52 3.72 -5.32 -2.14
C PHE A 52 2.96 -6.60 -2.54
N ARG A 53 1.77 -6.83 -1.95
CA ARG A 53 0.94 -8.02 -2.27
C ARG A 53 0.49 -8.04 -3.72
N LEU A 54 0.10 -6.88 -4.26
CA LEU A 54 -0.32 -6.76 -5.66
C LEU A 54 0.85 -7.05 -6.61
N SER A 55 2.02 -6.47 -6.34
CA SER A 55 3.24 -6.71 -7.11
C SER A 55 3.68 -8.17 -7.07
N ALA A 56 3.65 -8.80 -5.88
CA ALA A 56 3.97 -10.22 -5.74
C ALA A 56 2.99 -11.11 -6.53
N ARG A 57 1.69 -10.81 -6.47
CA ARG A 57 0.66 -11.53 -7.23
C ARG A 57 0.84 -11.35 -8.74
N LEU A 58 1.22 -10.17 -9.20
CA LEU A 58 1.55 -9.92 -10.61
C LEU A 58 2.79 -10.71 -11.03
N GLY A 59 3.85 -10.70 -10.23
CA GLY A 59 5.07 -11.48 -10.50
C GLY A 59 4.80 -12.98 -10.67
N ILE A 60 3.99 -13.57 -9.79
CA ILE A 60 3.57 -14.97 -9.92
C ILE A 60 2.79 -15.21 -11.21
N GLN A 61 1.87 -14.31 -11.59
CA GLN A 61 1.12 -14.43 -12.84
C GLN A 61 2.03 -14.40 -14.07
N TYR A 62 3.02 -13.50 -14.10
CA TYR A 62 4.01 -13.45 -15.19
C TYR A 62 4.86 -14.72 -15.24
N LEU A 63 5.32 -15.24 -14.10
CA LEU A 63 6.08 -16.48 -14.05
C LEU A 63 5.25 -17.69 -14.52
N ASN A 64 3.95 -17.71 -14.20
CA ASN A 64 3.05 -18.77 -14.69
C ASN A 64 2.78 -18.64 -16.18
N ALA A 65 2.63 -17.42 -16.71
CA ALA A 65 2.42 -17.18 -18.14
C ALA A 65 3.67 -17.53 -18.97
N ALA A 66 4.88 -17.29 -18.45
CA ALA A 66 6.13 -17.61 -19.14
C ALA A 66 6.45 -19.13 -19.17
N LYS A 67 5.72 -19.94 -18.39
CA LYS A 67 5.85 -21.41 -18.39
C LYS A 67 4.91 -22.09 -19.40
N LEU A 68 3.96 -21.35 -19.98
CA LEU A 68 3.11 -21.76 -21.10
C LEU A 68 3.81 -21.47 -22.41
#